data_AF-A0AA41W122-F1
#
_entry.id   AF-A0AA41W122-F1
#
_cell.length_a   1.000
_cell.length_b   1.000
_cell.length_c   1.000
_cell.angle_alpha   90.00
_cell.angle_beta   90.00
_cell.angle_gamma   90.00
#
_symmetry.space_group_name_H-M   'P 1'
#
loop_
_entity.id
_entity.type
_entity.pdbx_description
1 polymer ?
#
loop_
_entity_poly.entity_id
_entity_poly.type
_entity_poly.pdbx_seq_one_letter_code
_entity_poly.pdbx_strand_id
1 'polypeptide(L)' 'LLDEGNFEMATMCFERAGDSFLEKLAKASGLRAAGVHMLGSNNELARVSLLEAAEIYESIGKADFAAKCFMELKDFERA' A
#
# COMPACT_ATOMS: atom_id res chain seq x y z
N LEU A 1 -2.07 8.23 -13.91
CA LEU A 1 -1.03 8.34 -12.86
C LEU A 1 -1.20 7.32 -11.73
N LEU A 2 -2.20 7.43 -10.83
CA LEU A 2 -2.49 6.35 -9.86
C LEU A 2 -3.25 5.16 -10.50
N ASP A 3 -4.17 5.45 -11.43
CA ASP A 3 -4.96 4.45 -12.18
C ASP A 3 -4.16 3.62 -13.20
N GLU A 4 -2.93 4.03 -13.54
CA GLU A 4 -2.10 3.35 -14.55
C GLU A 4 -1.10 2.35 -13.94
N GLY A 5 -1.17 2.11 -12.62
CA GLY A 5 -0.24 1.20 -11.94
C GLY A 5 1.20 1.72 -11.84
N ASN A 6 1.43 2.99 -12.18
CA ASN A 6 2.75 3.61 -12.22
C ASN A 6 3.05 4.36 -10.92
N PHE A 7 3.03 3.62 -9.81
CA PHE A 7 3.11 4.15 -8.46
C PHE A 7 4.47 4.81 -8.13
N GLU A 8 5.56 4.39 -8.79
CA GLU A 8 6.86 5.05 -8.67
C GLU A 8 6.84 6.49 -9.20
N MET A 9 6.24 6.73 -10.36
CA MET A 9 6.09 8.08 -10.90
C MET A 9 5.16 8.94 -10.03
N ALA A 10 4.08 8.36 -9.52
CA ALA A 10 3.17 9.08 -8.62
C ALA A 10 3.89 9.52 -7.34
N THR A 11 4.73 8.66 -6.75
CA THR A 11 5.51 8.97 -5.54
C THR A 11 6.49 10.12 -5.80
N MET A 12 7.27 10.06 -6.89
CA MET A 12 8.21 11.13 -7.27
C MET A 12 7.50 12.47 -7.57
N CYS A 13 6.28 12.44 -8.11
CA CYS A 13 5.51 13.65 -8.37
C CYS A 13 5.01 14.32 -7.08
N PHE A 14 4.60 13.55 -6.07
CA PHE A 14 4.09 14.10 -4.80
C PHE A 14 5.20 14.55 -3.85
N GLU A 15 6.35 13.86 -3.81
CA GLU A 15 7.57 14.35 -3.12
C GLU A 15 7.94 15.75 -3.62
N ARG A 16 7.89 15.95 -4.94
CA ARG A 16 8.26 17.23 -5.56
C ARG A 16 7.23 18.34 -5.36
N ALA A 17 6.00 18.00 -4.99
CA ALA A 17 4.93 18.94 -4.67
C ALA A 17 4.90 19.35 -3.18
N GLY A 18 5.68 18.68 -2.32
CA GLY A 18 5.70 18.93 -0.87
C GLY A 18 4.46 18.40 -0.13
N ASP A 19 3.62 17.60 -0.79
CA ASP A 19 2.43 17.01 -0.18
C ASP A 19 2.75 15.62 0.39
N SER A 20 3.32 15.63 1.59
CA SER A 20 3.74 14.43 2.32
C SER A 20 2.60 13.43 2.57
N PHE A 21 1.34 13.88 2.51
CA PHE A 21 0.18 13.00 2.63
C PHE A 21 -0.04 12.21 1.34
N LEU A 22 -0.05 12.88 0.19
CA LEU A 22 -0.28 12.23 -1.11
C LEU A 22 0.88 11.32 -1.53
N GLU A 23 2.12 11.68 -1.16
CA GLU A 23 3.29 10.84 -1.36
C GLU A 23 3.14 9.50 -0.62
N LYS A 24 2.86 9.55 0.69
CA LYS A 24 2.63 8.36 1.52
C LYS A 24 1.46 7.54 1.01
N LEU A 25 0.37 8.20 0.58
CA LEU A 25 -0.79 7.53 0.02
C LEU A 25 -0.44 6.77 -1.29
N ALA A 26 0.33 7.40 -2.18
CA ALA A 26 0.76 6.78 -3.43
C ALA A 26 1.70 5.60 -3.17
N LYS A 27 2.67 5.75 -2.26
CA LYS A 27 3.59 4.68 -1.85
C LYS A 27 2.83 3.49 -1.27
N ALA A 28 1.91 3.72 -0.33
CA ALA A 28 1.09 2.67 0.27
C ALA A 28 0.19 1.96 -0.76
N SER A 29 -0.33 2.71 -1.73
CA SER A 29 -1.14 2.14 -2.83
C SER A 29 -0.31 1.22 -3.73
N GLY A 30 0.92 1.62 -4.05
CA GLY A 30 1.83 0.80 -4.85
C GLY A 30 2.26 -0.47 -4.14
N LEU A 31 2.62 -0.37 -2.86
CA LEU A 31 2.96 -1.52 -2.02
C LEU A 31 1.79 -2.50 -1.89
N ARG A 32 0.55 -2.01 -1.70
CA ARG A 32 -0.63 -2.87 -1.68
C ARG A 32 -0.82 -3.60 -3.00
N ALA A 33 -0.75 -2.90 -4.14
CA ALA A 33 -0.92 -3.50 -5.46
C ALA A 33 0.14 -4.58 -5.73
N ALA A 34 1.40 -4.30 -5.41
CA ALA A 34 2.50 -5.24 -5.52
C ALA A 34 2.29 -6.47 -4.62
N GLY A 35 1.87 -6.24 -3.37
CA GLY A 35 1.58 -7.29 -2.40
C GLY A 35 0.46 -8.23 -2.87
N VAL A 36 -0.67 -7.67 -3.33
CA VAL A 36 -1.78 -8.47 -3.88
C VAL A 36 -1.34 -9.29 -5.09
N HIS A 37 -0.55 -8.70 -6.00
CA HIS A 37 -0.01 -9.41 -7.15
C HIS A 37 0.93 -10.56 -6.74
N MET A 38 1.70 -10.38 -5.67
CA MET A 38 2.63 -11.40 -5.15
C MET A 38 1.94 -12.53 -4.37
N LEU A 39 0.70 -12.38 -3.90
CA LEU A 39 -0.03 -13.44 -3.16
C LEU A 39 -0.10 -14.78 -3.93
N GLY A 40 -0.13 -14.73 -5.27
CA GLY A 40 -0.15 -15.92 -6.12
C GLY A 40 1.20 -16.62 -6.30
N SER A 41 2.32 -15.94 -6.01
CA SER A 41 3.67 -16.39 -6.37
C SER A 41 4.61 -16.48 -5.17
N ASN A 42 4.52 -15.54 -4.23
CA ASN A 42 5.35 -15.47 -3.02
C ASN A 42 4.58 -14.78 -1.87
N ASN A 43 3.98 -15.60 -1.01
CA ASN A 43 3.17 -15.12 0.13
C ASN A 43 3.98 -14.35 1.18
N GLU A 44 5.27 -14.65 1.35
CA GLU A 44 6.10 -13.97 2.34
C GLU A 44 6.41 -12.54 1.91
N LEU A 45 6.82 -12.35 0.64
CA LEU A 45 7.01 -11.01 0.08
C LEU A 45 5.69 -10.24 -0.02
N ALA A 46 4.60 -10.91 -0.39
CA ALA A 46 3.28 -10.30 -0.39
C ALA A 46 2.90 -9.76 1.00
N ARG A 47 3.19 -10.54 2.05
CA ARG A 47 2.91 -10.14 3.43
C ARG A 47 3.71 -8.93 3.86
N VAL A 48 5.01 -8.90 3.57
CA VAL A 48 5.86 -7.75 3.88
C VAL A 48 5.34 -6.49 3.19
N SER A 49 5.02 -6.56 1.90
CA SER A 49 4.49 -5.41 1.14
C SER A 49 3.13 -4.92 1.64
N LEU A 50 2.21 -5.83 2.00
CA LEU A 50 0.89 -5.48 2.52
C LEU A 50 0.96 -4.87 3.93
N LEU A 51 1.86 -5.37 4.79
CA LEU A 51 2.10 -4.80 6.11
C LEU A 51 2.69 -3.39 6.01
N GLU A 52 3.71 -3.19 5.18
CA GLU A 52 4.33 -1.87 4.99
C GLU A 52 3.30 -0.87 4.43
N ALA A 53 2.43 -1.30 3.50
CA ALA A 53 1.32 -0.47 3.04
C ALA A 53 0.36 -0.09 4.17
N ALA A 54 0.00 -1.05 5.04
CA ALA A 54 -0.90 -0.81 6.16
C ALA A 54 -0.32 0.19 7.17
N GLU A 55 0.94 0.03 7.55
CA GLU A 55 1.64 0.96 8.46
C GLU A 55 1.67 2.39 7.92
N ILE A 56 1.93 2.55 6.62
CA ILE A 56 1.91 3.87 5.98
C ILE A 56 0.49 4.46 6.02
N TYR A 57 -0.54 3.66 5.71
CA TYR A 57 -1.93 4.12 5.80
C TYR A 57 -2.33 4.55 7.21
N GLU A 58 -1.91 3.81 8.25
CA GLU A 58 -2.13 4.20 9.64
C GLU A 58 -1.42 5.50 9.99
N SER A 59 -0.17 5.68 9.54
CA SER A 59 0.60 6.91 9.79
C SER A 59 -0.03 8.17 9.19
N ILE A 60 -0.86 8.02 8.15
CA ILE A 60 -1.61 9.11 7.51
C ILE A 60 -3.10 9.15 7.92
N GLY A 61 -3.51 8.35 8.90
CA GLY A 61 -4.89 8.31 9.40
C GLY A 61 -5.91 7.65 8.46
N LYS A 62 -5.45 6.84 7.50
CA LYS A 62 -6.30 6.10 6.55
C LYS A 62 -6.55 4.66 7.03
N ALA A 63 -7.15 4.52 8.21
CA ALA A 63 -7.45 3.23 8.83
C ALA A 63 -8.27 2.28 7.92
N ASP A 64 -9.21 2.81 7.12
CA ASP A 64 -9.98 2.01 6.15
C ASP A 64 -9.10 1.31 5.11
N PHE A 65 -8.00 1.94 4.71
CA PHE A 65 -7.07 1.37 3.73
C PHE A 65 -6.11 0.38 4.37
N ALA A 66 -5.67 0.64 5.61
CA ALA A 66 -4.92 -0.32 6.40
C ALA A 66 -5.74 -1.61 6.63
N ALA A 67 -7.01 -1.49 7.02
CA ALA A 67 -7.92 -2.61 7.17
C ALA A 67 -8.04 -3.44 5.89
N LYS A 68 -8.13 -2.79 4.71
CA LYS A 68 -8.11 -3.51 3.43
C LYS A 68 -6.83 -4.30 3.22
N CYS A 69 -5.64 -3.76 3.53
CA CYS A 69 -4.39 -4.53 3.43
C CYS A 69 -4.41 -5.79 4.32
N PHE A 70 -4.93 -5.69 5.55
CA PHE A 70 -5.07 -6.85 6.45
C PHE A 70 -6.11 -7.87 5.96
N MET A 71 -7.20 -7.43 5.33
CA MET A 71 -8.18 -8.33 4.71
C MET A 71 -7.59 -9.08 3.51
N GLU A 72 -6.81 -8.41 2.66
CA GLU A 72 -6.15 -9.01 1.47
C GLU A 72 -5.08 -10.04 1.88
N LEU A 73 -4.43 -9.82 3.03
CA LEU A 73 -3.54 -10.78 3.67
C LEU A 73 -4.25 -12.09 4.06
N LYS A 74 -5.59 -12.16 3.99
CA LYS A 74 -6.41 -13.28 4.46
C LYS A 74 -6.02 -13.71 5.87
N ASP A 75 -5.63 -12.76 6.71
CA ASP A 75 -5.45 -12.97 8.16
C ASP A 75 -6.85 -13.05 8.81
N PHE A 76 -7.66 -14.02 8.36
CA PHE A 76 -9.01 -14.28 8.84
C PHE A 76 -9.05 -14.76 10.31
N GLU A 77 -7.90 -14.85 10.99
CA GLU A 77 -7.83 -15.10 12.44
C GLU A 77 -7.89 -13.83 13.30
N ARG A 78 -7.93 -12.63 12.71
CA ARG A 78 -8.17 -11.35 13.42
C ARG A 78 -9.33 -10.54 12.82
N ALA A 79 -10.33 -11.21 12.25
CA ALA A 79 -11.62 -10.60 11.89
C ALA A 79 -12.63 -10.72 13.05
#